data_AF-A0A8C9A0X9-F1
#
_entry.id   AF-A0A8C9A0X9-F1
#
_cell.length_a   1.000
_cell.length_b   1.000
_cell.length_c   1.000
_cell.angle_alpha   90.00
_cell.angle_beta   90.00
_cell.angle_gamma   90.00
#
_symmetry.space_group_name_H-M   'P 1'
#
loop_
_entity.id
_entity.type
_entity.pdbx_description
1 polymer ?
#
loop_
_entity_poly.entity_id
_entity_poly.type
_entity_poly.pdbx_seq_one_letter_code
_entity_poly.pdbx_strand_id
1 'polypeptide(L)'
;MLMLLVFGVLLYEVPLSGQDETPPETGEPLYNYAGIRLPEEHIPFFLHNNRHIATICKKDSQCPYKKHLENLKYCWGYEKFCKPEFRFGYPVCSYVDMGWTDTLESAEDIFWKQADFGYARERLEEMHVLCQPEETTDSSLVCSRYLQYCRASNLYLDLRNIKRNHDRFKEDFFQSGEIGGHCRLDVRTLMSEGQRKSPLQSWFAELQSYTQLNFRPIEDAKCDIVIEKPTYFMKLDAGVNMYHHFCDFINLYITQHVNNSFSTDVHIVMWDTDGKIRVTILARSTEYRKILNQNELVNALKTVSMFEVQIVDYKYKELGFLDQLRITHNTDIFIGMHGAGLTHLLFLPDWAAVFELYNCEDERCYLDLARLRGIHYITWRRQNKVFPQDKGHHPTLGEHPKFTNYSFDVEEFMYLVLQAADHVLQHPKWPFKKKRDEL
;
A
#
# COMPACT_ATOMS: atom_id res chain seq x y z
N MET A 1 42.62 17.75 -42.58
CA MET A 1 42.73 17.57 -41.11
C MET A 1 41.31 17.46 -40.59
N LEU A 2 40.83 16.23 -40.46
CA LEU A 2 39.43 15.89 -40.13
C LEU A 2 39.31 15.86 -38.60
N MET A 3 38.55 16.79 -38.02
CA MET A 3 38.26 16.80 -36.58
C MET A 3 37.08 15.85 -36.30
N LEU A 4 37.38 14.74 -35.63
CA LEU A 4 36.41 13.80 -35.06
C LEU A 4 35.72 14.47 -33.85
N LEU A 5 34.43 14.77 -33.99
CA LEU A 5 33.53 15.11 -32.89
C LEU A 5 32.99 13.81 -32.29
N VAL A 6 33.48 13.44 -31.11
CA VAL A 6 32.92 12.36 -30.29
C VAL A 6 31.75 12.96 -29.50
N PHE A 7 30.52 12.66 -29.93
CA PHE A 7 29.32 12.90 -29.14
C PHE A 7 29.21 11.83 -28.05
N GLY A 8 29.43 12.21 -26.79
CA GLY A 8 29.14 11.38 -25.63
C GLY A 8 27.63 11.27 -25.43
N VAL A 9 27.06 10.12 -25.78
CA VAL A 9 25.68 9.75 -25.42
C VAL A 9 25.75 9.13 -24.02
N LEU A 10 25.25 9.85 -23.01
CA LEU A 10 24.93 9.30 -21.69
C LEU A 10 23.79 8.29 -21.86
N LEU A 11 24.15 7.02 -22.05
CA LEU A 11 23.23 5.91 -21.83
C LEU A 11 22.97 5.84 -20.33
N TYR A 12 21.70 5.92 -19.94
CA TYR A 12 21.26 5.56 -18.60
C TYR A 12 21.57 4.07 -18.41
N GLU A 13 22.68 3.76 -17.74
CA GLU A 13 22.90 2.42 -17.18
C GLU A 13 21.93 2.24 -16.01
N VAL A 14 21.00 1.31 -16.18
CA VAL A 14 20.32 0.66 -15.06
C VAL A 14 21.42 -0.05 -14.26
N PRO A 15 21.52 0.12 -12.93
CA PRO A 15 22.49 -0.64 -12.16
C PRO A 15 22.17 -2.13 -12.29
N LEU A 16 23.09 -2.89 -12.89
CA LEU A 16 23.10 -4.35 -12.81
C LEU A 16 23.39 -4.72 -11.36
N SER A 17 22.33 -4.95 -10.59
CA SER A 17 22.43 -5.65 -9.31
C SER A 17 23.01 -7.04 -9.55
N GLY A 18 24.22 -7.26 -9.00
CA GLY A 18 24.88 -8.55 -8.72
C GLY A 18 24.51 -9.76 -9.58
N GLN A 19 25.27 -9.99 -10.65
CA GLN A 19 25.46 -11.33 -11.20
C GLN A 19 26.86 -11.81 -10.81
N ASP A 20 26.99 -12.26 -9.57
CA ASP A 20 28.00 -13.25 -9.20
C ASP A 20 27.25 -14.56 -8.95
N GLU A 21 26.61 -15.07 -10.01
CA GLU A 21 25.93 -16.37 -10.00
C GLU A 21 26.61 -17.31 -10.99
N THR A 22 26.83 -18.52 -10.51
CA THR A 22 27.34 -19.68 -11.25
C THR A 22 26.64 -19.87 -12.60
N PRO A 23 27.31 -20.44 -13.62
CA PRO A 23 26.67 -20.71 -14.91
C PRO A 23 25.36 -21.48 -14.70
N PRO A 24 24.24 -21.10 -15.34
CA PRO A 24 22.96 -21.75 -15.13
C PRO A 24 23.09 -23.24 -15.42
N GLU A 25 22.60 -24.08 -14.50
CA GLU A 25 22.58 -25.53 -14.67
C GLU A 25 21.77 -25.88 -15.92
N THR A 26 22.11 -27.00 -16.55
CA THR A 26 21.43 -27.49 -17.75
C THR A 26 19.94 -27.71 -17.47
N GLY A 27 19.10 -26.75 -17.83
CA GLY A 27 17.66 -26.82 -17.58
C GLY A 27 17.06 -25.62 -16.85
N GLU A 28 17.81 -24.57 -16.52
CA GLU A 28 17.23 -23.31 -16.01
C GLU A 28 17.07 -22.23 -17.12
N PRO A 29 16.02 -21.41 -17.05
CA PRO A 29 15.82 -20.33 -18.02
C PRO A 29 16.88 -19.24 -17.82
N LEU A 30 17.38 -18.68 -18.93
CA LEU A 30 18.38 -17.60 -18.96
C LEU A 30 17.81 -16.24 -18.49
N TYR A 31 16.51 -16.18 -18.22
CA TYR A 31 15.81 -15.00 -17.72
C TYR A 31 14.58 -15.43 -16.91
N ASN A 32 14.22 -14.67 -15.88
CA ASN A 32 13.01 -14.90 -15.09
C ASN A 32 11.74 -14.48 -15.86
N TYR A 33 11.31 -15.31 -16.81
CA TYR A 33 10.09 -15.05 -17.60
C TYR A 33 8.82 -15.07 -16.74
N ALA A 34 8.80 -15.82 -15.64
CA ALA A 34 7.66 -15.86 -14.71
C ALA A 34 7.43 -14.50 -14.01
N GLY A 35 8.46 -13.66 -13.94
CA GLY A 35 8.37 -12.29 -13.46
C GLY A 35 7.67 -11.32 -14.42
N ILE A 36 7.45 -11.70 -15.70
CA ILE A 36 6.73 -10.86 -16.67
C ILE A 36 5.23 -11.12 -16.50
N ARG A 37 4.58 -10.29 -15.68
CA ARG A 37 3.15 -10.41 -15.36
C ARG A 37 2.29 -9.50 -16.25
N LEU A 38 2.43 -9.70 -17.56
CA LEU A 38 1.66 -9.00 -18.59
C LEU A 38 0.68 -9.95 -19.29
N PRO A 39 -0.47 -9.44 -19.78
CA PRO A 39 -1.32 -10.16 -20.72
C PRO A 39 -0.54 -10.64 -21.95
N GLU A 40 -0.95 -11.76 -22.54
CA GLU A 40 -0.22 -12.37 -23.66
C GLU A 40 -0.14 -11.42 -24.87
N GLU A 41 -1.22 -10.67 -25.11
CA GLU A 41 -1.33 -9.64 -26.13
C GLU A 41 -0.34 -8.48 -25.94
N HIS A 42 0.16 -8.26 -24.73
CA HIS A 42 1.10 -7.18 -24.39
C HIS A 42 2.57 -7.59 -24.60
N ILE A 43 2.85 -8.89 -24.72
CA ILE A 43 4.21 -9.42 -24.81
C ILE A 43 4.99 -8.90 -26.03
N PRO A 44 4.43 -8.79 -27.26
CA PRO A 44 5.17 -8.22 -28.40
C PRO A 44 5.67 -6.80 -28.14
N PHE A 45 4.83 -5.96 -27.53
CA PHE A 45 5.14 -4.58 -27.18
C PHE A 45 6.22 -4.50 -26.09
N PHE A 46 6.11 -5.33 -25.06
CA PHE A 46 7.13 -5.46 -24.02
C PHE A 46 8.50 -5.86 -24.59
N LEU A 47 8.54 -6.87 -25.47
CA LEU A 47 9.79 -7.34 -26.09
C LEU A 47 10.36 -6.32 -27.08
N HIS A 48 9.52 -5.49 -27.72
CA HIS A 48 9.98 -4.35 -28.52
C HIS A 48 10.73 -3.34 -27.66
N ASN A 49 10.15 -2.95 -26.52
CA ASN A 49 10.77 -2.01 -25.59
C ASN A 49 12.01 -2.60 -24.91
N ASN A 50 12.03 -3.92 -24.68
CA ASN A 50 13.10 -4.65 -23.99
C ASN A 50 13.88 -5.58 -24.92
N ARG A 51 14.61 -4.98 -25.88
CA ARG A 51 15.37 -5.73 -26.91
C ARG A 51 16.42 -6.69 -26.37
N HIS A 52 17.00 -6.38 -25.20
CA HIS A 52 17.95 -7.25 -24.53
C HIS A 52 17.27 -8.56 -24.09
N ILE A 53 16.08 -8.49 -23.50
CA ILE A 53 15.26 -9.67 -23.13
C ILE A 53 14.83 -10.45 -24.38
N ALA A 54 14.40 -9.76 -25.44
CA ALA A 54 14.07 -10.42 -26.71
C ALA A 54 15.26 -11.22 -27.28
N THR A 55 16.47 -10.69 -27.13
CA THR A 55 17.71 -11.36 -27.55
C THR A 55 18.01 -12.59 -26.71
N ILE A 56 17.82 -12.51 -25.39
CA ILE A 56 17.96 -13.66 -24.49
C ILE A 56 16.92 -14.74 -24.84
N CYS A 57 15.65 -14.35 -24.95
CA CYS A 57 14.54 -15.23 -25.32
C CYS A 57 14.74 -15.97 -26.64
N LYS A 58 15.39 -15.34 -27.62
CA LYS A 58 15.71 -15.96 -28.90
C LYS A 58 16.69 -17.14 -28.74
N LYS A 59 17.65 -17.03 -27.81
CA LYS A 59 18.67 -18.05 -27.56
C LYS A 59 18.22 -19.11 -26.56
N ASP A 60 17.38 -18.72 -25.62
CA ASP A 60 16.90 -19.59 -24.57
C ASP A 60 15.91 -20.64 -25.11
N SER A 61 16.17 -21.93 -24.89
CA SER A 61 15.24 -23.00 -25.25
C SER A 61 13.92 -22.93 -24.48
N GLN A 62 13.92 -22.36 -23.29
CA GLN A 62 12.81 -22.32 -22.34
C GLN A 62 11.97 -21.05 -22.41
N CYS A 63 12.34 -20.08 -23.26
CA CYS A 63 11.53 -18.87 -23.38
C CYS A 63 10.10 -19.19 -23.85
N PRO A 64 9.04 -18.86 -23.07
CA PRO A 64 7.66 -19.14 -23.46
C PRO A 64 7.17 -18.20 -24.58
N TYR A 65 7.89 -17.11 -24.83
CA TYR A 65 7.45 -16.02 -25.70
C TYR A 65 8.04 -16.07 -27.12
N LYS A 66 8.63 -17.20 -27.53
CA LYS A 66 9.28 -17.32 -28.86
C LYS A 66 8.38 -16.90 -30.02
N LYS A 67 7.10 -17.25 -29.98
CA LYS A 67 6.11 -16.88 -31.00
C LYS A 67 5.94 -15.37 -31.18
N HIS A 68 6.22 -14.58 -30.14
CA HIS A 68 6.08 -13.12 -30.18
C HIS A 68 7.32 -12.41 -30.74
N LEU A 69 8.46 -13.12 -30.90
CA LEU A 69 9.68 -12.56 -31.48
C LEU A 69 9.55 -12.19 -32.96
N GLU A 70 8.53 -12.72 -33.65
CA GLU A 70 8.20 -12.36 -35.04
C GLU A 70 7.51 -10.99 -35.14
N ASN A 71 6.94 -10.51 -34.03
CA ASN A 71 6.09 -9.32 -33.95
C ASN A 71 6.78 -8.13 -33.27
N LEU A 72 8.12 -8.06 -33.32
CA LEU A 72 8.88 -6.98 -32.67
C LEU A 72 8.77 -5.61 -33.35
N LYS A 73 7.90 -5.45 -34.36
CA LYS A 73 7.57 -4.13 -34.93
C LYS A 73 6.55 -3.37 -34.10
N TYR A 74 5.70 -4.08 -33.36
CA TYR A 74 4.67 -3.50 -32.49
C TYR A 74 5.29 -2.91 -31.21
N CYS A 75 4.85 -1.73 -30.82
CA CYS A 75 5.45 -0.91 -29.76
C CYS A 75 4.39 -0.14 -28.98
N TRP A 76 4.65 0.19 -27.73
CA TRP A 76 3.64 0.84 -26.88
C TRP A 76 3.24 2.22 -27.42
N GLY A 77 4.16 2.90 -28.09
CA GLY A 77 3.97 4.24 -28.65
C GLY A 77 4.81 5.31 -27.97
N TYR A 78 5.27 5.04 -26.74
CA TYR A 78 6.17 5.94 -26.02
C TYR A 78 7.63 5.79 -26.41
N GLU A 79 8.00 4.74 -27.16
CA GLU A 79 9.35 4.54 -27.67
C GLU A 79 9.66 5.53 -28.82
N LYS A 80 10.89 6.08 -28.83
CA LYS A 80 11.31 7.15 -29.78
C LYS A 80 11.07 6.86 -31.27
N PHE A 81 11.11 5.59 -31.67
CA PHE A 81 11.00 5.17 -33.07
C PHE A 81 9.75 4.32 -33.35
N CYS A 82 8.72 4.43 -32.50
CA CYS A 82 7.46 3.74 -32.69
C CYS A 82 6.56 4.46 -33.71
N LYS A 83 6.31 3.81 -34.85
CA LYS A 83 5.42 4.37 -35.88
C LYS A 83 3.94 4.21 -35.49
N PRO A 84 3.06 5.17 -35.82
CA PRO A 84 1.64 5.12 -35.45
C PRO A 84 0.93 3.81 -35.80
N GLU A 85 1.21 3.23 -36.97
CA GLU A 85 0.59 1.99 -37.44
C GLU A 85 0.98 0.73 -36.64
N PHE A 86 2.00 0.83 -35.78
CA PHE A 86 2.49 -0.25 -34.93
C PHE A 86 2.27 0.01 -33.44
N ARG A 87 1.64 1.13 -33.08
CA ARG A 87 1.31 1.44 -31.69
C ARG A 87 0.30 0.43 -31.14
N PHE A 88 0.32 0.24 -29.83
CA PHE A 88 -0.85 -0.29 -29.15
C PHE A 88 -2.02 0.66 -29.43
N GLY A 89 -3.17 0.13 -29.85
CA GLY A 89 -4.26 0.96 -30.35
C GLY A 89 -5.62 0.47 -29.88
N TYR A 90 -6.34 1.37 -29.19
CA TYR A 90 -7.75 1.19 -28.85
C TYR A 90 -8.44 2.56 -28.67
N PRO A 91 -8.71 3.28 -29.76
CA PRO A 91 -10.11 3.32 -30.20
C PRO A 91 -10.31 3.47 -31.72
N VAL A 92 -11.52 3.13 -32.19
CA VAL A 92 -11.99 3.46 -33.55
C VAL A 92 -12.86 4.72 -33.45
N CYS A 93 -12.38 5.84 -33.99
CA CYS A 93 -13.13 7.09 -34.03
C CYS A 93 -14.04 7.14 -35.27
N SER A 94 -15.36 7.21 -35.06
CA SER A 94 -16.35 7.19 -36.15
C SER A 94 -17.02 8.55 -36.42
N TYR A 95 -16.90 9.49 -35.49
CA TYR A 95 -17.38 10.87 -35.64
C TYR A 95 -16.52 11.82 -34.79
N VAL A 96 -16.60 13.11 -35.10
CA VAL A 96 -15.86 14.17 -34.40
C VAL A 96 -16.82 14.90 -33.46
N ASP A 97 -16.43 15.06 -32.20
CA ASP A 97 -17.05 16.02 -31.30
C ASP A 97 -16.36 17.38 -31.46
N MET A 98 -17.05 18.32 -32.11
CA MET A 98 -16.54 19.67 -32.40
C MET A 98 -16.22 20.48 -31.13
N GLY A 99 -16.66 20.04 -29.94
CA GLY A 99 -16.26 20.65 -28.67
C GLY A 99 -14.79 20.38 -28.28
N TRP A 100 -14.18 19.33 -28.84
CA TRP A 100 -12.82 18.90 -28.51
C TRP A 100 -11.82 19.08 -29.65
N THR A 101 -12.24 18.84 -30.89
CA THR A 101 -11.35 18.84 -32.06
C THR A 101 -12.15 18.97 -33.37
N ASP A 102 -11.46 19.31 -34.46
CA ASP A 102 -12.03 19.55 -35.79
C ASP A 102 -11.90 18.35 -36.75
N THR A 103 -11.03 17.37 -36.44
CA THR A 103 -10.75 16.21 -37.29
C THR A 103 -10.70 14.89 -36.51
N LEU A 104 -10.98 13.78 -37.19
CA LEU A 104 -10.88 12.42 -36.62
C LEU A 104 -9.44 12.10 -36.20
N GLU A 105 -8.46 12.48 -37.02
CA GLU A 105 -7.03 12.25 -36.73
C GLU A 105 -6.60 12.98 -35.43
N SER A 106 -7.03 14.22 -35.26
CA SER A 106 -6.75 14.96 -34.02
C SER A 106 -7.51 14.37 -32.82
N ALA A 107 -8.71 13.81 -33.02
CA ALA A 107 -9.41 13.08 -31.95
C ALA A 107 -8.65 11.82 -31.50
N GLU A 108 -8.13 11.04 -32.45
CA GLU A 108 -7.31 9.86 -32.18
C GLU A 108 -6.00 10.23 -31.48
N ASP A 109 -5.34 11.31 -31.91
CA ASP A 109 -4.11 11.80 -31.28
C ASP A 109 -4.36 12.33 -29.85
N ILE A 110 -5.45 13.06 -29.62
CA ILE A 110 -5.84 13.52 -28.28
C ILE A 110 -6.11 12.33 -27.37
N PHE A 111 -6.87 11.33 -27.84
CA PHE A 111 -7.14 10.12 -27.07
C PHE A 111 -5.83 9.42 -26.74
N TRP A 112 -4.96 9.20 -27.72
CA TRP A 112 -3.70 8.50 -27.49
C TRP A 112 -2.82 9.24 -26.47
N LYS A 113 -2.74 10.57 -26.54
CA LYS A 113 -1.98 11.41 -25.60
C LYS A 113 -2.54 11.41 -24.18
N GLN A 114 -3.85 11.43 -24.01
CA GLN A 114 -4.48 11.67 -22.70
C GLN A 114 -5.04 10.41 -22.03
N ALA A 115 -5.45 9.42 -22.80
CA ALA A 115 -6.20 8.25 -22.34
C ALA A 115 -5.53 6.90 -22.67
N ASP A 116 -4.44 6.91 -23.45
CA ASP A 116 -3.67 5.71 -23.82
C ASP A 116 -2.18 5.86 -23.43
N PHE A 117 -1.30 5.00 -23.97
CA PHE A 117 0.13 4.98 -23.69
C PHE A 117 0.89 6.26 -24.06
N GLY A 118 0.28 7.19 -24.80
CA GLY A 118 0.82 8.54 -24.98
C GLY A 118 0.90 9.33 -23.68
N TYR A 119 0.04 9.02 -22.69
CA TYR A 119 0.15 9.60 -21.36
C TYR A 119 1.47 9.19 -20.68
N ALA A 120 1.84 7.91 -20.75
CA ALA A 120 3.10 7.41 -20.20
C ALA A 120 4.31 8.03 -20.91
N ARG A 121 4.20 8.27 -22.23
CA ARG A 121 5.23 9.00 -23.00
C ARG A 121 5.48 10.39 -22.43
N GLU A 122 4.43 11.15 -22.18
CA GLU A 122 4.54 12.51 -21.67
C GLU A 122 5.20 12.51 -20.28
N ARG A 123 4.82 11.58 -19.39
CA ARG A 123 5.47 11.42 -18.08
C ARG A 123 6.97 11.12 -18.22
N LEU A 124 7.34 10.23 -19.15
CA LEU A 124 8.74 9.89 -19.44
C LEU A 124 9.54 11.08 -19.99
N GLU A 125 8.95 11.87 -20.89
CA GLU A 125 9.59 13.06 -21.48
C GLU A 125 9.77 14.20 -20.46
N GLU A 126 8.94 14.25 -19.42
CA GLU A 126 9.02 15.22 -18.32
C GLU A 126 10.02 14.84 -17.22
N MET A 127 10.55 13.61 -17.24
CA MET A 127 11.47 13.11 -16.21
C MET A 127 12.77 13.90 -16.20
N HIS A 128 13.10 14.49 -15.06
CA HIS A 128 14.37 15.19 -14.84
C HIS A 128 14.94 14.88 -13.46
N VAL A 129 16.26 14.96 -13.34
CA VAL A 129 16.98 14.65 -12.10
C VAL A 129 16.88 15.84 -11.15
N LEU A 130 16.39 15.60 -9.94
CA LEU A 130 16.36 16.56 -8.84
C LEU A 130 17.50 16.33 -7.85
N CYS A 131 17.88 15.08 -7.62
CA CYS A 131 18.95 14.66 -6.73
C CYS A 131 19.91 13.78 -7.54
N GLN A 132 21.09 14.34 -7.85
CA GLN A 132 22.08 13.72 -8.72
C GLN A 132 23.10 12.94 -7.88
N PRO A 133 23.22 11.61 -8.07
CA PRO A 133 24.26 10.81 -7.41
C PRO A 133 25.64 11.14 -7.99
N GLU A 134 26.68 11.08 -7.15
CA GLU A 134 28.09 11.16 -7.58
C GLU A 134 28.69 9.76 -7.74
N GLU A 135 28.30 8.82 -6.88
CA GLU A 135 28.66 7.40 -6.92
C GLU A 135 27.42 6.49 -7.10
N THR A 136 27.63 5.21 -7.40
CA THR A 136 26.52 4.24 -7.58
C THR A 136 25.75 3.94 -6.30
N THR A 137 26.39 4.10 -5.15
CA THR A 137 25.82 3.93 -3.80
C THR A 137 25.09 5.18 -3.31
N ASP A 138 25.25 6.31 -3.99
CA ASP A 138 24.58 7.55 -3.62
C ASP A 138 23.08 7.50 -3.94
N SER A 139 22.34 8.42 -3.35
CA SER A 139 20.91 8.55 -3.57
C SER A 139 20.61 9.25 -4.89
N SER A 140 19.46 8.91 -5.47
CA SER A 140 18.92 9.66 -6.61
C SER A 140 17.44 9.96 -6.42
N LEU A 141 16.99 11.06 -7.02
CA LEU A 141 15.58 11.40 -7.16
C LEU A 141 15.37 11.97 -8.55
N VAL A 142 14.52 11.30 -9.33
CA VAL A 142 14.15 11.70 -10.68
C VAL A 142 12.63 11.78 -10.71
N CYS A 143 12.08 12.91 -11.15
CA CYS A 143 10.65 13.13 -11.13
C CYS A 143 10.16 13.73 -12.44
N SER A 144 8.89 13.47 -12.76
CA SER A 144 8.18 14.19 -13.80
C SER A 144 7.81 15.60 -13.31
N ARG A 145 7.28 16.41 -14.22
CA ARG A 145 6.71 17.71 -13.91
C ARG A 145 5.68 17.60 -12.77
N TYR A 146 5.66 18.60 -11.90
CA TYR A 146 4.86 18.70 -10.67
C TYR A 146 5.02 17.55 -9.68
N LEU A 147 6.07 16.73 -9.82
CA LEU A 147 6.31 15.53 -9.01
C LEU A 147 5.12 14.55 -9.03
N GLN A 148 4.43 14.42 -10.17
CA GLN A 148 3.32 13.47 -10.31
C GLN A 148 3.82 12.02 -10.33
N TYR A 149 5.01 11.81 -10.88
CA TYR A 149 5.75 10.56 -10.83
C TYR A 149 7.16 10.82 -10.34
N CYS A 150 7.66 9.97 -9.43
CA CYS A 150 9.03 10.05 -8.95
C CYS A 150 9.62 8.64 -8.82
N ARG A 151 10.91 8.53 -9.16
CA ARG A 151 11.74 7.35 -8.92
C ARG A 151 12.93 7.78 -8.07
N ALA A 152 13.21 7.01 -7.01
CA ALA A 152 14.33 7.24 -6.13
C ALA A 152 15.18 5.98 -5.94
N SER A 153 16.47 6.16 -5.69
CA SER A 153 17.38 5.13 -5.20
C SER A 153 17.97 5.57 -3.86
N ASN A 154 18.23 4.62 -2.97
CA ASN A 154 18.82 4.86 -1.65
C ASN A 154 18.10 5.99 -0.88
N LEU A 155 16.76 5.97 -0.91
CA LEU A 155 15.89 6.93 -0.25
C LEU A 155 15.95 6.76 1.27
N TYR A 156 16.19 7.84 1.99
CA TYR A 156 16.14 7.90 3.45
C TYR A 156 14.78 8.42 3.93
N LEU A 157 14.22 7.76 4.95
CA LEU A 157 13.01 8.16 5.66
C LEU A 157 13.21 8.00 7.17
N ASP A 158 13.09 9.10 7.92
CA ASP A 158 13.06 9.10 9.38
C ASP A 158 11.61 9.19 9.87
N LEU A 159 11.11 8.09 10.41
CA LEU A 159 9.74 7.98 10.90
C LEU A 159 9.60 8.18 12.43
N ARG A 160 10.68 8.54 13.13
CA ARG A 160 10.71 8.56 14.61
C ARG A 160 9.89 9.70 15.23
N ASN A 161 9.80 10.84 14.55
CA ASN A 161 9.19 12.07 15.08
C ASN A 161 7.90 12.49 14.34
N ILE A 162 7.34 11.57 13.57
CA ILE A 162 6.16 11.83 12.76
C ILE A 162 4.94 12.17 13.63
N LYS A 163 4.33 13.33 13.33
CA LYS A 163 3.08 13.78 13.95
C LYS A 163 1.89 13.27 13.16
N ARG A 164 1.37 12.10 13.52
CA ARG A 164 0.09 11.58 13.01
C ARG A 164 -1.07 12.46 13.48
N ASN A 165 -2.07 12.66 12.62
CA ASN A 165 -3.36 13.24 12.98
C ASN A 165 -4.48 12.39 12.35
N HIS A 166 -5.74 12.83 12.47
CA HIS A 166 -6.89 12.13 11.87
C HIS A 166 -7.17 12.57 10.43
N ASP A 167 -6.20 13.25 9.79
CA ASP A 167 -6.32 13.67 8.39
C ASP A 167 -5.51 12.72 7.51
N ARG A 168 -6.24 11.94 6.72
CA ARG A 168 -5.71 10.95 5.80
C ARG A 168 -4.88 11.57 4.66
N PHE A 169 -5.12 12.84 4.37
CA PHE A 169 -4.48 13.58 3.29
C PHE A 169 -3.60 14.70 3.81
N LYS A 170 -3.05 14.54 5.01
CA LYS A 170 -2.18 15.52 5.63
C LYS A 170 -0.95 15.75 4.76
N GLU A 171 -0.91 16.92 4.15
CA GLU A 171 0.26 17.43 3.44
C GLU A 171 1.37 17.81 4.43
N ASP A 172 2.60 17.96 3.92
CA ASP A 172 3.75 18.46 4.69
C ASP A 172 4.11 17.54 5.87
N PHE A 173 4.03 16.23 5.61
CA PHE A 173 4.21 15.18 6.61
C PHE A 173 5.62 15.13 7.20
N PHE A 174 6.65 15.39 6.38
CA PHE A 174 8.05 15.38 6.77
C PHE A 174 8.63 16.77 6.98
N GLN A 175 9.47 16.89 7.99
CA GLN A 175 10.33 18.04 8.22
C GLN A 175 11.68 17.86 7.50
N SER A 176 12.46 18.95 7.44
CA SER A 176 13.80 18.90 6.87
C SER A 176 14.67 17.89 7.63
N GLY A 177 15.38 17.05 6.88
CA GLY A 177 16.19 15.95 7.39
C GLY A 177 15.43 14.64 7.62
N GLU A 178 14.09 14.64 7.57
CA GLU A 178 13.30 13.41 7.76
C GLU A 178 13.05 12.62 6.47
N ILE A 179 13.25 13.25 5.31
CA ILE A 179 13.24 12.59 4.01
C ILE A 179 14.39 13.14 3.18
N GLY A 180 15.14 12.28 2.49
CA GLY A 180 16.31 12.75 1.75
C GLY A 180 17.19 11.67 1.16
N GLY A 181 18.39 12.09 0.77
CA GLY A 181 19.40 11.24 0.17
C GLY A 181 20.78 11.91 0.10
N HIS A 182 21.83 11.09 -0.01
CA HIS A 182 23.19 11.55 -0.25
C HIS A 182 23.38 11.82 -1.74
N CYS A 183 23.36 13.07 -2.17
CA CYS A 183 23.44 13.46 -3.58
C CYS A 183 23.65 14.98 -3.71
N ARG A 184 23.81 15.47 -4.94
CA ARG A 184 23.69 16.91 -5.24
C ARG A 184 22.24 17.26 -5.56
N LEU A 185 21.57 17.95 -4.64
CA LEU A 185 20.15 18.33 -4.77
C LEU A 185 19.97 19.70 -5.45
N ASP A 186 19.15 19.75 -6.49
CA ASP A 186 18.68 21.00 -7.10
C ASP A 186 17.42 21.50 -6.38
N VAL A 187 17.63 22.17 -5.24
CA VAL A 187 16.56 22.74 -4.42
C VAL A 187 15.72 23.75 -5.21
N ARG A 188 16.34 24.51 -6.12
CA ARG A 188 15.63 25.54 -6.88
C ARG A 188 14.62 24.92 -7.82
N THR A 189 15.02 23.88 -8.56
CA THR A 189 14.11 23.15 -9.46
C THR A 189 13.05 22.42 -8.66
N LEU A 190 13.42 21.71 -7.58
CA LEU A 190 12.46 21.02 -6.70
C LEU A 190 11.34 21.97 -6.23
N MET A 191 11.70 23.11 -5.65
CA MET A 191 10.71 24.09 -5.14
C MET A 191 9.88 24.73 -6.26
N SER A 192 10.37 24.72 -7.49
CA SER A 192 9.63 25.23 -8.65
C SER A 192 8.55 24.28 -9.17
N GLU A 193 8.43 23.06 -8.66
CA GLU A 193 7.41 22.07 -9.09
C GLU A 193 6.10 22.15 -8.27
N GLY A 194 5.99 23.10 -7.34
CA GLY A 194 4.88 23.18 -6.38
C GLY A 194 3.54 23.71 -6.90
N GLN A 195 3.42 24.05 -8.19
CA GLN A 195 2.20 24.71 -8.71
C GLN A 195 0.95 23.83 -8.66
N ARG A 196 1.11 22.50 -8.64
CA ARG A 196 0.02 21.53 -8.49
C ARG A 196 0.09 20.76 -7.18
N LYS A 197 0.58 21.40 -6.11
CA LYS A 197 0.54 20.83 -4.76
C LYS A 197 -0.89 20.43 -4.41
N SER A 198 -1.09 19.13 -4.23
CA SER A 198 -2.36 18.52 -3.87
C SER A 198 -2.09 17.11 -3.33
N PRO A 199 -2.82 16.67 -2.29
CA PRO A 199 -2.60 15.37 -1.67
C PRO A 199 -2.66 14.21 -2.66
N LEU A 200 -3.57 14.23 -3.65
CA LEU A 200 -3.80 13.11 -4.56
C LEU A 200 -3.31 13.35 -6.00
N GLN A 201 -2.77 14.53 -6.31
CA GLN A 201 -2.31 14.85 -7.68
C GLN A 201 -0.80 14.92 -7.82
N SER A 202 -0.07 15.02 -6.69
CA SER A 202 1.38 15.23 -6.67
C SER A 202 2.04 14.67 -5.40
N TRP A 203 3.33 14.41 -5.47
CA TRP A 203 4.20 14.12 -4.33
C TRP A 203 4.91 15.36 -3.78
N PHE A 204 4.59 16.56 -4.29
CA PHE A 204 5.27 17.79 -3.91
C PHE A 204 5.18 18.09 -2.41
N ALA A 205 4.02 17.87 -1.80
CA ALA A 205 3.83 18.13 -0.37
C ALA A 205 4.82 17.32 0.51
N GLU A 206 5.11 16.09 0.13
CA GLU A 206 5.96 15.15 0.86
C GLU A 206 7.43 15.30 0.50
N LEU A 207 7.73 15.77 -0.71
CA LEU A 207 9.10 15.89 -1.22
C LEU A 207 9.67 17.32 -1.13
N GLN A 208 8.88 18.35 -0.85
CA GLN A 208 9.42 19.72 -0.72
C GLN A 208 10.45 19.86 0.42
N SER A 209 10.41 18.99 1.43
CA SER A 209 11.37 18.92 2.53
C SER A 209 12.52 17.93 2.27
N TYR A 210 12.59 17.35 1.07
CA TYR A 210 13.68 16.44 0.67
C TYR A 210 15.02 17.12 0.88
N THR A 211 15.88 16.47 1.67
CA THR A 211 17.11 17.05 2.16
C THR A 211 18.32 16.34 1.57
N GLN A 212 19.29 17.13 1.10
CA GLN A 212 20.62 16.63 0.77
C GLN A 212 21.33 16.22 2.08
N LEU A 213 21.58 14.93 2.22
CA LEU A 213 22.22 14.35 3.41
C LEU A 213 23.74 14.42 3.27
N ASN A 214 24.42 14.52 4.41
CA ASN A 214 25.88 14.49 4.52
C ASN A 214 26.42 13.10 4.89
N PHE A 215 25.59 12.08 4.79
CA PHE A 215 25.90 10.68 5.07
C PHE A 215 25.18 9.80 4.06
N ARG A 216 25.73 8.62 3.78
CA ARG A 216 25.10 7.60 2.95
C ARG A 216 24.17 6.74 3.80
N PRO A 217 22.85 6.71 3.54
CA PRO A 217 21.88 6.08 4.45
C PRO A 217 22.18 4.62 4.78
N ILE A 218 22.59 3.84 3.78
CA ILE A 218 22.79 2.39 3.89
C ILE A 218 24.23 2.09 4.35
N GLU A 219 25.23 2.64 3.64
CA GLU A 219 26.65 2.37 3.86
C GLU A 219 27.14 2.85 5.22
N ASP A 220 26.62 4.00 5.70
CA ASP A 220 26.98 4.54 7.02
C ASP A 220 26.08 3.99 8.15
N ALA A 221 25.28 2.95 7.86
CA ALA A 221 24.38 2.27 8.78
C ALA A 221 23.45 3.22 9.56
N LYS A 222 22.79 4.15 8.86
CA LYS A 222 21.91 5.17 9.47
C LYS A 222 20.43 4.77 9.52
N CYS A 223 20.08 3.60 9.01
CA CYS A 223 18.72 3.08 8.99
C CYS A 223 18.56 1.90 9.95
N ASP A 224 17.48 1.89 10.74
CA ASP A 224 17.09 0.74 11.57
C ASP A 224 16.52 -0.42 10.72
N ILE A 225 15.95 -0.09 9.56
CA ILE A 225 15.35 -1.03 8.60
C ILE A 225 15.83 -0.63 7.20
N VAL A 226 16.36 -1.61 6.45
CA VAL A 226 16.74 -1.44 5.05
C VAL A 226 15.79 -2.28 4.21
N ILE A 227 15.16 -1.66 3.21
CA ILE A 227 14.24 -2.32 2.29
C ILE A 227 14.91 -2.38 0.92
N GLU A 228 15.42 -3.55 0.56
CA GLU A 228 16.09 -3.78 -0.74
C GLU A 228 15.10 -4.11 -1.85
N LYS A 229 13.96 -4.69 -1.49
CA LYS A 229 12.91 -5.06 -2.44
C LYS A 229 12.27 -3.81 -3.05
N PRO A 230 12.08 -3.74 -4.39
CA PRO A 230 11.47 -2.58 -5.03
C PRO A 230 10.12 -2.24 -4.40
N THR A 231 9.95 -0.96 -4.06
CA THR A 231 8.82 -0.49 -3.26
C THR A 231 8.12 0.67 -3.95
N TYR A 232 6.81 0.53 -4.16
CA TYR A 232 5.95 1.60 -4.64
C TYR A 232 5.25 2.27 -3.46
N PHE A 233 5.41 3.58 -3.33
CA PHE A 233 4.58 4.39 -2.45
C PHE A 233 3.33 4.83 -3.21
N MET A 234 2.16 4.67 -2.60
CA MET A 234 0.88 4.99 -3.23
C MET A 234 -0.07 5.67 -2.25
N LYS A 235 -0.60 6.84 -2.62
CA LYS A 235 -1.69 7.50 -1.91
C LYS A 235 -3.02 7.03 -2.52
N LEU A 236 -3.81 6.27 -1.76
CA LEU A 236 -5.08 5.72 -2.24
C LEU A 236 -6.24 6.66 -1.91
N ASP A 237 -7.24 6.79 -2.80
CA ASP A 237 -8.35 7.75 -2.64
C ASP A 237 -9.35 7.39 -1.52
N ALA A 238 -10.01 6.22 -1.54
CA ALA A 238 -10.87 5.73 -0.44
C ALA A 238 -10.93 4.20 -0.26
N GLY A 239 -10.35 3.65 0.83
CA GLY A 239 -10.23 2.21 1.20
C GLY A 239 -11.50 1.35 1.23
N VAL A 240 -12.64 1.91 0.84
CA VAL A 240 -13.97 1.43 1.21
C VAL A 240 -14.46 0.33 0.28
N ASN A 241 -14.22 0.43 -1.04
CA ASN A 241 -14.53 -0.63 -2.00
C ASN A 241 -13.72 -0.47 -3.30
N MET A 242 -13.71 -1.51 -4.13
CA MET A 242 -12.94 -1.56 -5.39
C MET A 242 -13.32 -0.46 -6.40
N TYR A 243 -14.56 0.02 -6.41
CA TYR A 243 -15.03 1.04 -7.36
C TYR A 243 -14.47 2.42 -7.06
N HIS A 244 -14.24 2.74 -5.78
CA HIS A 244 -13.67 4.03 -5.37
C HIS A 244 -12.14 4.12 -5.52
N HIS A 245 -11.49 3.03 -5.91
CA HIS A 245 -10.03 2.94 -6.03
C HIS A 245 -9.56 2.42 -7.39
N PHE A 246 -10.45 2.33 -8.38
CA PHE A 246 -10.08 1.79 -9.69
C PHE A 246 -8.97 2.62 -10.36
N CYS A 247 -8.97 3.94 -10.14
CA CYS A 247 -7.94 4.86 -10.57
C CYS A 247 -6.55 4.51 -10.01
N ASP A 248 -6.46 3.99 -8.79
CA ASP A 248 -5.18 3.66 -8.16
C ASP A 248 -4.50 2.47 -8.85
N PHE A 249 -5.27 1.48 -9.31
CA PHE A 249 -4.74 0.37 -10.10
C PHE A 249 -4.20 0.86 -11.45
N ILE A 250 -4.89 1.80 -12.09
CA ILE A 250 -4.43 2.43 -13.34
C ILE A 250 -3.13 3.20 -13.07
N ASN A 251 -3.06 4.00 -12.00
CA ASN A 251 -1.87 4.75 -11.62
C ASN A 251 -0.67 3.83 -11.38
N LEU A 252 -0.87 2.70 -10.68
CA LEU A 252 0.18 1.69 -10.47
C LEU A 252 0.60 1.02 -11.78
N TYR A 253 -0.35 0.72 -12.67
CA TYR A 253 -0.05 0.12 -13.96
C TYR A 253 0.75 1.08 -14.86
N ILE A 254 0.35 2.35 -14.95
CA ILE A 254 1.10 3.39 -15.68
C ILE A 254 2.49 3.57 -15.04
N THR A 255 2.59 3.54 -13.72
CA THR A 255 3.85 3.63 -12.99
C THR A 255 4.82 2.50 -13.36
N GLN A 256 4.32 1.29 -13.58
CA GLN A 256 5.13 0.16 -14.08
C GLN A 256 5.63 0.40 -15.51
N HIS A 257 4.84 1.04 -16.37
CA HIS A 257 5.29 1.46 -17.71
C HIS A 257 6.38 2.52 -17.65
N VAL A 258 6.20 3.57 -16.84
CA VAL A 258 7.20 4.63 -16.67
C VAL A 258 8.49 4.08 -16.05
N ASN A 259 8.40 3.09 -15.16
CA ASN A 259 9.56 2.41 -14.58
C ASN A 259 10.15 1.32 -15.50
N ASN A 260 9.40 0.87 -16.51
CA ASN A 260 9.66 -0.32 -17.32
C ASN A 260 9.94 -1.58 -16.46
N SER A 261 9.12 -1.81 -15.44
CA SER A 261 9.20 -2.98 -14.56
C SER A 261 7.81 -3.52 -14.27
N PHE A 262 7.58 -4.78 -14.63
CA PHE A 262 6.28 -5.47 -14.51
C PHE A 262 6.31 -6.66 -13.55
N SER A 263 7.33 -6.70 -12.67
CA SER A 263 7.41 -7.71 -11.62
C SER A 263 6.31 -7.48 -10.59
N THR A 264 5.67 -8.56 -10.14
CA THR A 264 4.79 -8.53 -8.97
C THR A 264 5.55 -8.75 -7.66
N ASP A 265 6.84 -9.05 -7.73
CA ASP A 265 7.70 -9.18 -6.56
C ASP A 265 8.15 -7.80 -6.07
N VAL A 266 7.18 -7.04 -5.55
CA VAL A 266 7.35 -5.66 -5.09
C VAL A 266 6.63 -5.43 -3.77
N HIS A 267 6.99 -4.38 -3.03
CA HIS A 267 6.18 -3.87 -1.94
C HIS A 267 5.28 -2.75 -2.43
N ILE A 268 4.06 -2.69 -1.91
CA ILE A 268 3.16 -1.56 -2.04
C ILE A 268 2.99 -0.96 -0.65
N VAL A 269 3.54 0.22 -0.45
CA VAL A 269 3.37 1.00 0.78
C VAL A 269 2.23 1.97 0.54
N MET A 270 1.10 1.68 1.19
CA MET A 270 -0.02 2.62 1.24
C MET A 270 0.41 3.82 2.09
N TRP A 271 0.47 4.98 1.45
CA TRP A 271 0.83 6.25 2.05
C TRP A 271 -0.38 6.83 2.78
N ASP A 272 -0.72 6.21 3.91
CA ASP A 272 -1.81 6.66 4.78
C ASP A 272 -1.23 7.35 6.02
N THR A 273 -1.53 8.65 6.16
CA THR A 273 -1.10 9.45 7.32
C THR A 273 -2.10 9.40 8.48
N ASP A 274 -3.21 8.70 8.31
CA ASP A 274 -4.27 8.62 9.31
C ASP A 274 -3.83 7.86 10.56
N GLY A 275 -3.97 8.51 11.71
CA GLY A 275 -3.66 7.98 13.03
C GLY A 275 -4.89 7.44 13.76
N LYS A 276 -5.97 7.09 13.06
CA LYS A 276 -7.16 6.48 13.65
C LYS A 276 -6.83 5.25 14.50
N ILE A 277 -7.60 5.08 15.57
CA ILE A 277 -7.58 3.89 16.41
C ILE A 277 -8.40 2.82 15.70
N ARG A 278 -7.78 1.67 15.47
CA ARG A 278 -8.39 0.54 14.76
C ARG A 278 -9.21 -0.28 15.74
N VAL A 279 -10.53 -0.25 15.55
CA VAL A 279 -11.51 -0.96 16.37
C VAL A 279 -12.03 -2.16 15.58
N THR A 280 -11.79 -3.35 16.11
CA THR A 280 -12.24 -4.60 15.48
C THR A 280 -13.30 -5.26 16.36
N ILE A 281 -14.49 -5.46 15.81
CA ILE A 281 -15.57 -6.20 16.45
C ILE A 281 -15.58 -7.64 15.93
N LEU A 282 -15.36 -8.60 16.83
CA LEU A 282 -15.47 -10.02 16.57
C LEU A 282 -16.94 -10.45 16.58
N ALA A 283 -17.51 -10.55 15.37
CA ALA A 283 -18.81 -11.14 15.13
C ALA A 283 -18.78 -12.67 15.32
N ARG A 284 -19.97 -13.25 15.46
CA ARG A 284 -20.13 -14.69 15.67
C ARG A 284 -21.24 -15.26 14.82
N SER A 285 -20.89 -16.20 13.94
CA SER A 285 -21.83 -17.06 13.22
C SER A 285 -22.17 -18.36 13.99
N THR A 286 -22.46 -18.26 15.29
CA THR A 286 -22.87 -19.40 16.15
C THR A 286 -24.32 -19.26 16.60
N GLU A 287 -25.00 -20.32 17.05
CA GLU A 287 -26.41 -20.25 17.49
C GLU A 287 -26.64 -19.29 18.67
N TYR A 288 -25.67 -19.24 19.60
CA TYR A 288 -25.73 -18.45 20.83
C TYR A 288 -24.59 -17.44 20.91
N ARG A 289 -24.71 -16.50 21.86
CA ARG A 289 -23.79 -15.38 22.12
C ARG A 289 -23.60 -14.48 20.89
N LYS A 290 -24.64 -14.31 20.08
CA LYS A 290 -24.67 -13.27 19.04
C LYS A 290 -24.90 -11.89 19.67
N ILE A 291 -24.35 -10.88 19.01
CA ILE A 291 -24.60 -9.46 19.31
C ILE A 291 -25.83 -9.04 18.50
N LEU A 292 -26.99 -8.93 19.13
CA LEU A 292 -28.26 -8.68 18.45
C LEU A 292 -28.32 -7.30 17.81
N ASN A 293 -27.78 -6.28 18.49
CA ASN A 293 -27.76 -4.89 18.00
C ASN A 293 -26.39 -4.46 17.45
N GLN A 294 -25.63 -5.38 16.83
CA GLN A 294 -24.30 -5.13 16.30
C GLN A 294 -24.22 -3.91 15.37
N ASN A 295 -25.22 -3.75 14.49
CA ASN A 295 -25.25 -2.62 13.56
C ASN A 295 -25.40 -1.27 14.28
N GLU A 296 -26.14 -1.21 15.38
CA GLU A 296 -26.28 0.02 16.18
C GLU A 296 -24.95 0.40 16.82
N LEU A 297 -24.25 -0.57 17.42
CA LEU A 297 -22.94 -0.36 18.05
C LEU A 297 -21.90 0.10 17.01
N VAL A 298 -21.85 -0.55 15.85
CA VAL A 298 -20.92 -0.22 14.77
C VAL A 298 -21.21 1.18 14.22
N ASN A 299 -22.49 1.51 14.00
CA ASN A 299 -22.87 2.84 13.51
C ASN A 299 -22.52 3.92 14.53
N ALA A 300 -22.67 3.67 15.82
CA ALA A 300 -22.25 4.59 16.87
C ALA A 300 -20.73 4.82 16.84
N LEU A 301 -19.92 3.76 16.71
CA LEU A 301 -18.46 3.90 16.58
C LEU A 301 -18.04 4.70 15.35
N LYS A 302 -18.68 4.44 14.20
CA LYS A 302 -18.40 5.15 12.94
C LYS A 302 -18.74 6.64 12.98
N THR A 303 -19.51 7.11 13.96
CA THR A 303 -19.75 8.55 14.15
C THR A 303 -18.54 9.28 14.74
N VAL A 304 -17.59 8.55 15.33
CA VAL A 304 -16.38 9.12 15.93
C VAL A 304 -15.25 9.09 14.90
N SER A 305 -14.83 10.27 14.43
CA SER A 305 -13.82 10.40 13.37
C SER A 305 -12.45 9.82 13.69
N MET A 306 -12.14 9.59 14.98
CA MET A 306 -10.88 8.98 15.42
C MET A 306 -10.86 7.45 15.31
N PHE A 307 -11.97 6.79 14.98
CA PHE A 307 -12.06 5.34 14.87
C PHE A 307 -12.08 4.87 13.42
N GLU A 308 -11.29 3.84 13.15
CA GLU A 308 -11.43 2.98 11.97
C GLU A 308 -12.08 1.67 12.43
N VAL A 309 -13.30 1.41 11.97
CA VAL A 309 -14.13 0.33 12.52
C VAL A 309 -14.31 -0.79 11.51
N GLN A 310 -13.94 -2.01 11.89
CA GLN A 310 -14.17 -3.23 11.11
C GLN A 310 -14.90 -4.30 11.92
N ILE A 311 -15.64 -5.15 11.21
CA ILE A 311 -16.32 -6.32 11.77
C ILE A 311 -15.70 -7.54 11.12
N VAL A 312 -15.36 -8.55 11.92
CA VAL A 312 -14.75 -9.78 11.43
C VAL A 312 -15.42 -11.00 12.03
N ASP A 313 -15.53 -12.06 11.23
CA ASP A 313 -15.93 -13.39 11.70
C ASP A 313 -14.79 -14.37 11.40
N TYR A 314 -14.15 -14.88 12.45
CA TYR A 314 -12.97 -15.77 12.35
C TYR A 314 -13.36 -17.22 12.10
N LYS A 315 -14.21 -17.42 11.09
CA LYS A 315 -14.64 -18.75 10.66
C LYS A 315 -13.54 -19.38 9.80
N TYR A 316 -12.99 -20.50 10.29
CA TYR A 316 -11.83 -21.22 9.72
C TYR A 316 -11.88 -21.50 8.21
N LYS A 317 -13.07 -21.60 7.60
CA LYS A 317 -13.23 -21.85 6.15
C LYS A 317 -13.37 -20.59 5.31
N GLU A 318 -13.63 -19.45 5.93
CA GLU A 318 -13.88 -18.18 5.23
C GLU A 318 -12.67 -17.24 5.34
N LEU A 319 -11.90 -17.35 6.42
CA LEU A 319 -10.72 -16.53 6.65
C LEU A 319 -9.56 -17.39 7.18
N GLY A 320 -8.44 -17.40 6.43
CA GLY A 320 -7.24 -18.15 6.80
C GLY A 320 -6.62 -17.65 8.10
N PHE A 321 -5.97 -18.54 8.86
CA PHE A 321 -5.41 -18.20 10.17
C PHE A 321 -4.38 -17.04 10.12
N LEU A 322 -3.52 -17.01 9.11
CA LEU A 322 -2.56 -15.92 8.93
C LEU A 322 -3.26 -14.56 8.73
N ASP A 323 -4.40 -14.54 8.05
CA ASP A 323 -5.17 -13.31 7.85
C ASP A 323 -5.89 -12.90 9.15
N GLN A 324 -6.38 -13.86 9.95
CA GLN A 324 -6.91 -13.59 11.29
C GLN A 324 -5.85 -12.94 12.18
N LEU A 325 -4.62 -13.47 12.17
CA LEU A 325 -3.49 -12.89 12.91
C LEU A 325 -3.11 -11.50 12.40
N ARG A 326 -3.05 -11.30 11.08
CA ARG A 326 -2.78 -9.98 10.49
C ARG A 326 -3.79 -8.94 10.93
N ILE A 327 -5.08 -9.27 10.93
CA ILE A 327 -6.14 -8.37 11.41
C ILE A 327 -5.99 -8.10 12.91
N THR A 328 -5.79 -9.16 13.70
CA THR A 328 -5.66 -9.06 15.15
C THR A 328 -4.46 -8.19 15.54
N HIS A 329 -3.30 -8.43 14.93
CA HIS A 329 -2.09 -7.64 15.15
C HIS A 329 -2.27 -6.16 14.79
N ASN A 330 -3.15 -5.89 13.83
CA ASN A 330 -3.53 -4.55 13.39
C ASN A 330 -4.82 -4.03 14.05
N THR A 331 -5.07 -4.41 15.30
CA THR A 331 -6.22 -3.94 16.09
C THR A 331 -5.74 -3.25 17.37
N ASP A 332 -6.27 -2.06 17.65
CA ASP A 332 -5.95 -1.30 18.88
C ASP A 332 -7.02 -1.49 19.96
N ILE A 333 -8.29 -1.67 19.56
CA ILE A 333 -9.39 -2.05 20.45
C ILE A 333 -10.09 -3.28 19.88
N PHE A 334 -10.02 -4.41 20.58
CA PHE A 334 -10.63 -5.68 20.18
C PHE A 334 -11.88 -5.97 21.01
N ILE A 335 -13.03 -5.98 20.37
CA ILE A 335 -14.34 -6.08 21.03
C ILE A 335 -14.97 -7.42 20.66
N GLY A 336 -15.39 -8.20 21.65
CA GLY A 336 -16.00 -9.50 21.35
C GLY A 336 -16.73 -10.14 22.52
N MET A 337 -17.56 -11.12 22.20
CA MET A 337 -18.23 -11.97 23.19
C MET A 337 -17.29 -13.05 23.71
N HIS A 338 -17.46 -13.46 24.97
CA HIS A 338 -16.69 -14.56 25.57
C HIS A 338 -16.68 -15.82 24.68
N GLY A 339 -15.50 -16.39 24.47
CA GLY A 339 -15.29 -17.68 23.82
C GLY A 339 -13.99 -17.72 23.03
N ALA A 340 -13.66 -18.88 22.45
CA ALA A 340 -12.35 -19.15 21.87
C ALA A 340 -11.81 -18.09 20.89
N GLY A 341 -12.66 -17.40 20.14
CA GLY A 341 -12.21 -16.31 19.27
C GLY A 341 -11.51 -15.17 20.02
N LEU A 342 -11.89 -14.89 21.28
CA LEU A 342 -11.31 -13.83 22.10
C LEU A 342 -9.86 -14.15 22.55
N THR A 343 -9.39 -15.39 22.42
CA THR A 343 -7.97 -15.74 22.67
C THR A 343 -7.02 -15.08 21.68
N HIS A 344 -7.52 -14.53 20.56
CA HIS A 344 -6.74 -13.68 19.67
C HIS A 344 -6.13 -12.48 20.39
N LEU A 345 -6.61 -12.12 21.59
CA LEU A 345 -5.99 -11.11 22.43
C LEU A 345 -4.49 -11.31 22.65
N LEU A 346 -3.99 -12.55 22.57
CA LEU A 346 -2.56 -12.86 22.69
C LEU A 346 -1.71 -12.19 21.60
N PHE A 347 -2.28 -11.95 20.42
CA PHE A 347 -1.60 -11.38 19.25
C PHE A 347 -1.87 -9.89 19.06
N LEU A 348 -2.63 -9.27 19.97
CA LEU A 348 -2.83 -7.83 19.97
C LEU A 348 -1.52 -7.09 20.26
N PRO A 349 -1.38 -5.84 19.79
CA PRO A 349 -0.24 -5.01 20.13
C PRO A 349 -0.27 -4.61 21.62
N ASP A 350 0.89 -4.21 22.13
CA ASP A 350 1.09 -3.97 23.57
C ASP A 350 0.23 -2.86 24.19
N TRP A 351 -0.19 -1.90 23.38
CA TRP A 351 -1.05 -0.79 23.82
C TRP A 351 -2.54 -1.13 23.77
N ALA A 352 -2.90 -2.30 23.23
CA ALA A 352 -4.28 -2.61 22.91
C ALA A 352 -5.18 -2.75 24.14
N ALA A 353 -6.48 -2.56 23.90
CA ALA A 353 -7.53 -2.87 24.85
C ALA A 353 -8.45 -3.97 24.30
N VAL A 354 -8.84 -4.91 25.16
CA VAL A 354 -9.86 -5.92 24.90
C VAL A 354 -11.14 -5.53 25.61
N PHE A 355 -12.26 -5.47 24.88
CA PHE A 355 -13.59 -5.33 25.44
C PHE A 355 -14.36 -6.65 25.35
N GLU A 356 -14.44 -7.36 26.47
CA GLU A 356 -15.32 -8.51 26.61
C GLU A 356 -16.76 -8.05 26.84
N LEU A 357 -17.59 -8.12 25.78
CA LEU A 357 -18.98 -7.68 25.79
C LEU A 357 -19.86 -8.49 26.74
N TYR A 358 -19.57 -9.76 26.94
CA TYR A 358 -20.25 -10.53 27.97
C TYR A 358 -19.38 -11.72 28.35
N ASN A 359 -19.01 -11.79 29.63
CA ASN A 359 -18.07 -12.76 30.20
C ASN A 359 -18.70 -14.08 30.64
N CYS A 360 -20.01 -14.28 30.42
CA CYS A 360 -20.72 -15.49 30.83
C CYS A 360 -20.59 -15.80 32.34
N GLU A 361 -20.57 -14.75 33.17
CA GLU A 361 -20.39 -14.83 34.63
C GLU A 361 -18.99 -15.30 35.07
N ASP A 362 -18.04 -15.36 34.15
CA ASP A 362 -16.64 -15.72 34.41
C ASP A 362 -15.67 -14.67 33.84
N GLU A 363 -15.66 -13.50 34.47
CA GLU A 363 -14.78 -12.39 34.10
C GLU A 363 -13.29 -12.75 34.18
N ARG A 364 -12.92 -13.60 35.15
CA ARG A 364 -11.50 -13.89 35.43
C ARG A 364 -10.80 -14.57 34.27
N CYS A 365 -11.52 -15.36 33.47
CA CYS A 365 -10.94 -16.10 32.36
C CYS A 365 -10.13 -15.22 31.39
N TYR A 366 -10.74 -14.16 30.85
CA TYR A 366 -10.06 -13.26 29.91
C TYR A 366 -9.39 -12.07 30.60
N LEU A 367 -9.88 -11.64 31.77
CA LEU A 367 -9.19 -10.64 32.59
C LEU A 367 -7.77 -11.10 32.97
N ASP A 368 -7.63 -12.32 33.49
CA ASP A 368 -6.32 -12.85 33.88
C ASP A 368 -5.42 -13.06 32.66
N LEU A 369 -5.98 -13.50 31.53
CA LEU A 369 -5.23 -13.68 30.29
C LEU A 369 -4.72 -12.35 29.71
N ALA A 370 -5.57 -11.32 29.68
CA ALA A 370 -5.21 -9.98 29.25
C ALA A 370 -4.14 -9.36 30.18
N ARG A 371 -4.29 -9.53 31.50
CA ARG A 371 -3.29 -9.12 32.49
C ARG A 371 -1.95 -9.79 32.26
N LEU A 372 -1.92 -11.11 31.99
CA LEU A 372 -0.69 -11.85 31.70
C LEU A 372 -0.03 -11.40 30.38
N ARG A 373 -0.84 -11.10 29.35
CA ARG A 373 -0.34 -10.54 28.08
C ARG A 373 0.15 -9.10 28.24
N GLY A 374 -0.28 -8.39 29.28
CA GLY A 374 0.09 -7.00 29.55
C GLY A 374 -0.71 -5.98 28.75
N ILE A 375 -1.94 -6.31 28.38
CA ILE A 375 -2.86 -5.44 27.62
C ILE A 375 -4.06 -5.05 28.49
N HIS A 376 -4.75 -3.98 28.10
CA HIS A 376 -5.89 -3.48 28.88
C HIS A 376 -7.13 -4.35 28.68
N TYR A 377 -7.87 -4.60 29.76
CA TYR A 377 -9.13 -5.34 29.73
C TYR A 377 -10.25 -4.46 30.24
N ILE A 378 -11.35 -4.42 29.49
CA ILE A 378 -12.59 -3.75 29.89
C ILE A 378 -13.78 -4.69 29.72
N THR A 379 -14.76 -4.54 30.62
CA THR A 379 -16.09 -5.14 30.51
C THR A 379 -17.11 -4.20 31.15
N TRP A 380 -18.39 -4.59 31.15
CA TRP A 380 -19.49 -3.76 31.65
C TRP A 380 -19.39 -3.51 33.15
N ARG A 381 -19.44 -2.23 33.56
CA ARG A 381 -19.52 -1.85 34.98
C ARG A 381 -20.91 -2.06 35.57
N ARG A 382 -21.94 -2.02 34.72
CA ARG A 382 -23.34 -2.06 35.10
C ARG A 382 -24.04 -3.21 34.37
N GLN A 383 -24.42 -4.25 35.12
CA GLN A 383 -25.07 -5.43 34.54
C GLN A 383 -26.44 -5.13 33.92
N ASN A 384 -27.14 -4.09 34.37
CA ASN A 384 -28.41 -3.65 33.78
C ASN A 384 -28.25 -2.96 32.40
N LYS A 385 -27.04 -2.91 31.85
CA LYS A 385 -26.73 -2.43 30.49
C LYS A 385 -26.46 -3.57 29.50
N VAL A 386 -26.53 -4.81 29.98
CA VAL A 386 -26.41 -6.04 29.20
C VAL A 386 -27.77 -6.73 29.19
N PHE A 387 -28.34 -6.94 28.00
CA PHE A 387 -29.70 -7.42 27.84
C PHE A 387 -29.71 -8.81 27.19
N PRO A 388 -29.94 -9.89 27.96
CA PRO A 388 -30.11 -11.21 27.38
C PRO A 388 -31.42 -11.29 26.58
N GLN A 389 -31.41 -12.02 25.46
CA GLN A 389 -32.58 -12.24 24.61
C GLN A 389 -33.65 -13.05 25.35
N ASP A 390 -33.19 -14.06 26.08
CA ASP A 390 -33.98 -14.96 26.90
C ASP A 390 -33.09 -15.49 28.04
N LYS A 391 -33.61 -16.42 28.83
CA LYS A 391 -32.87 -16.99 29.96
C LYS A 391 -31.78 -18.00 29.55
N GLY A 392 -31.64 -18.27 28.26
CA GLY A 392 -30.79 -19.31 27.69
C GLY A 392 -31.33 -20.70 27.93
N HIS A 393 -31.05 -21.64 27.03
CA HIS A 393 -31.58 -23.01 27.15
C HIS A 393 -30.50 -24.02 26.79
N HIS A 394 -29.80 -24.53 27.81
CA HIS A 394 -28.90 -25.67 27.65
C HIS A 394 -29.72 -26.95 27.46
N PRO A 395 -29.37 -27.84 26.50
CA PRO A 395 -30.10 -29.09 26.25
C PRO A 395 -30.29 -30.00 27.48
N THR A 396 -29.38 -29.90 28.45
CA THR A 396 -29.35 -30.74 29.66
C THR A 396 -29.29 -30.00 31.01
N LEU A 397 -28.88 -28.72 31.02
CA LEU A 397 -28.62 -27.98 32.27
C LEU A 397 -29.68 -26.90 32.56
N GLY A 398 -30.66 -26.72 31.68
CA GLY A 398 -31.70 -25.69 31.83
C GLY A 398 -31.20 -24.28 31.48
N GLU A 399 -31.65 -23.28 32.23
CA GLU A 399 -31.29 -21.87 32.00
C GLU A 399 -29.78 -21.66 32.14
N HIS A 400 -29.12 -21.16 31.08
CA HIS A 400 -27.66 -21.01 31.07
C HIS A 400 -27.23 -19.81 30.19
N PRO A 401 -26.45 -18.83 30.73
CA PRO A 401 -26.09 -17.61 29.99
C PRO A 401 -25.29 -17.81 28.70
N LYS A 402 -24.45 -18.85 28.62
CA LYS A 402 -23.76 -19.26 27.38
C LYS A 402 -24.68 -19.66 26.22
N PHE A 403 -25.98 -19.92 26.48
CA PHE A 403 -26.97 -20.45 25.54
C PHE A 403 -28.09 -19.43 25.24
N THR A 404 -27.77 -18.13 25.29
CA THR A 404 -28.64 -17.04 24.82
C THR A 404 -27.85 -16.03 23.97
N ASN A 405 -28.54 -15.06 23.37
CA ASN A 405 -27.96 -13.93 22.65
C ASN A 405 -28.12 -12.64 23.44
N TYR A 406 -27.39 -11.60 23.08
CA TYR A 406 -27.33 -10.37 23.88
C TYR A 406 -27.47 -9.13 23.02
N SER A 407 -28.19 -8.13 23.51
CA SER A 407 -28.07 -6.74 23.07
C SER A 407 -27.45 -5.89 24.18
N PHE A 408 -26.94 -4.73 23.80
CA PHE A 408 -26.12 -3.89 24.65
C PHE A 408 -26.55 -2.43 24.58
N ASP A 409 -26.44 -1.73 25.71
CA ASP A 409 -26.70 -0.30 25.78
C ASP A 409 -25.65 0.49 24.99
N VAL A 410 -26.08 1.25 23.99
CA VAL A 410 -25.18 1.95 23.05
C VAL A 410 -24.39 3.06 23.74
N GLU A 411 -25.00 3.77 24.69
CA GLU A 411 -24.36 4.91 25.38
C GLU A 411 -23.22 4.44 26.30
N GLU A 412 -23.49 3.45 27.15
CA GLU A 412 -22.47 2.86 28.03
C GLU A 412 -21.39 2.13 27.21
N PHE A 413 -21.75 1.47 26.10
CA PHE A 413 -20.80 0.89 25.16
C PHE A 413 -19.82 1.95 24.64
N MET A 414 -20.32 3.05 24.09
CA MET A 414 -19.50 4.13 23.55
C MET A 414 -18.61 4.76 24.62
N TYR A 415 -19.14 4.94 25.84
CA TYR A 415 -18.36 5.45 26.97
C TYR A 415 -17.16 4.55 27.31
N LEU A 416 -17.36 3.23 27.36
CA LEU A 416 -16.29 2.27 27.64
C LEU A 416 -15.27 2.20 26.50
N VAL A 417 -15.71 2.26 25.24
CA VAL A 417 -14.79 2.28 24.08
C VAL A 417 -13.96 3.55 24.04
N LEU A 418 -14.53 4.72 24.37
CA LEU A 418 -13.76 5.97 24.48
C LEU A 418 -12.71 5.91 25.60
N GLN A 419 -12.98 5.22 26.71
CA GLN A 419 -11.96 4.99 27.74
C GLN A 419 -10.84 4.05 27.28
N ALA A 420 -11.17 3.00 26.53
CA ALA A 420 -10.17 2.17 25.87
C ALA A 420 -9.34 2.98 24.88
N ALA A 421 -9.96 3.91 24.13
CA ALA A 421 -9.27 4.80 23.22
C ALA A 421 -8.30 5.74 23.96
N ASP A 422 -8.71 6.32 25.09
CA ASP A 422 -7.84 7.13 25.93
C ASP A 422 -6.65 6.33 26.45
N HIS A 423 -6.87 5.06 26.86
CA HIS A 423 -5.79 4.16 27.27
C HIS A 423 -4.78 3.93 26.14
N VAL A 424 -5.27 3.62 24.93
CA VAL A 424 -4.43 3.44 23.73
C VAL A 424 -3.63 4.70 23.45
N LEU A 425 -4.27 5.87 23.42
CA LEU A 425 -3.63 7.16 23.10
C LEU A 425 -2.55 7.59 24.10
N GLN A 426 -2.75 7.27 25.37
CA GLN A 426 -1.81 7.62 26.44
C GLN A 426 -0.67 6.60 26.59
N HIS A 427 -0.76 5.44 25.93
CA HIS A 427 0.25 4.41 26.06
C HIS A 427 1.59 4.87 25.44
N PRO A 428 2.73 4.78 26.16
CA PRO A 428 4.00 5.34 25.70
C PRO A 428 4.56 4.68 24.44
N LYS A 429 4.14 3.44 24.15
CA LYS A 429 4.49 2.72 22.92
C LYS A 429 3.56 3.03 21.74
N TRP A 430 2.53 3.87 21.91
CA TRP A 430 1.58 4.25 20.87
C TRP A 430 1.80 5.71 20.38
N PRO A 431 1.67 5.99 19.06
CA PRO A 431 1.72 5.02 17.98
C PRO A 431 3.07 4.31 17.97
N PHE A 432 3.16 3.13 17.37
CA PHE A 432 4.38 2.30 17.44
C PHE A 432 5.65 3.07 17.04
N LYS A 433 6.55 3.31 18.01
CA LYS A 433 7.80 4.07 17.81
C LYS A 433 9.07 3.21 17.68
N LYS A 434 9.02 1.90 18.00
CA LYS A 434 10.18 1.00 17.97
C LYS A 434 9.76 -0.47 17.86
N LYS A 435 10.49 -1.21 17.01
CA LYS A 435 10.26 -2.59 16.56
C LYS A 435 10.02 -3.61 17.70
N ARG A 436 9.19 -4.61 17.39
CA ARG A 436 9.05 -5.93 18.03
C ARG A 436 9.31 -6.92 16.91
N ASP A 437 10.35 -7.74 17.05
CA ASP A 437 10.63 -8.88 16.16
C ASP A 437 9.78 -10.09 16.60
N GLU A 438 8.47 -9.93 16.59
CA GLU A 438 7.54 -11.01 16.95
C GLU A 438 6.46 -11.14 15.88
N LEU A 439 6.90 -11.41 14.65
CA LEU A 439 6.24 -12.26 13.65
C LEU A 439 7.16 -12.50 12.46
#